data_AF-A0A8T6PYP1-F1
#
_entry.id   AF-A0A8T6PYP1-F1
#
_cell.length_a   1.000
_cell.length_b   1.000
_cell.length_c   1.000
_cell.angle_alpha   90.00
_cell.angle_beta   90.00
_cell.angle_gamma   90.00
#
_symmetry.space_group_name_H-M   'P 1'
#
loop_
_entity.id
_entity.type
_entity.pdbx_description
1 polymer ?
#
loop_
_entity_poly.entity_id
_entity_poly.type
_entity_poly.pdbx_seq_one_letter_code
_entity_poly.pdbx_strand_id
1 'polypeptide(L)'
;NEFNRHEQRYVVASRVKCIRKNFLGLIQSYNMYKIHQKNEVIEKDFIITGVGGCVLTKKMFKQEYLNNCDFLKIAPKTDDLWISKLLILSGSAVAVCPVALKYVQEIQNYNFALSQTNTTIINGGLIYKLFSKIKNKILGYIGFRLSNNDKVRAKIDTYFKEML
;
A
#
# COMPACT_ATOMS: atom_id res chain seq x y z
N ASN A 1 0.73 -9.39 22.56
CA ASN A 1 1.09 -8.83 21.24
C ASN A 1 0.40 -7.46 21.08
N GLU A 2 0.81 -6.60 20.15
CA GLU A 2 0.21 -5.25 19.97
C GLU A 2 -1.29 -5.29 19.66
N PHE A 3 -1.76 -6.30 18.95
CA PHE A 3 -3.18 -6.48 18.62
C PHE A 3 -4.08 -6.58 19.88
N ASN A 4 -3.63 -7.33 20.88
CA ASN A 4 -4.33 -7.44 22.17
C ASN A 4 -4.20 -6.15 23.01
N ARG A 5 -3.08 -5.41 22.92
CA ARG A 5 -2.91 -4.11 23.61
C ARG A 5 -3.93 -3.07 23.11
N HIS A 6 -4.30 -3.15 21.84
CA HIS A 6 -5.35 -2.32 21.25
C HIS A 6 -6.76 -2.91 21.42
N GLU A 7 -6.95 -3.98 22.22
CA GLU A 7 -8.23 -4.67 22.42
C GLU A 7 -8.87 -5.11 21.09
N GLN A 8 -8.05 -5.42 20.08
CA GLN A 8 -8.50 -5.80 18.74
C GLN A 8 -9.41 -4.75 18.07
N ARG A 9 -9.26 -3.47 18.43
CA ARG A 9 -10.00 -2.34 17.81
C ARG A 9 -9.43 -1.94 16.45
N TYR A 10 -8.13 -2.10 16.27
CA TYR A 10 -7.43 -1.68 15.06
C TYR A 10 -6.74 -2.86 14.39
N VAL A 11 -6.66 -2.80 13.06
CA VAL A 11 -5.72 -3.65 12.32
C VAL A 11 -4.31 -3.32 12.80
N VAL A 12 -3.48 -4.30 13.10
CA VAL A 12 -2.07 -4.04 13.45
C VAL A 12 -1.20 -4.48 12.29
N ALA A 13 -0.39 -3.55 11.75
CA ALA A 13 0.50 -3.84 10.63
C ALA A 13 1.92 -3.34 10.91
N SER A 14 2.90 -4.15 10.52
CA SER A 14 4.31 -3.83 10.74
C SER A 14 4.84 -2.78 9.76
N ARG A 15 4.35 -2.80 8.51
CA ARG A 15 4.77 -1.86 7.46
C ARG A 15 3.57 -1.23 6.77
N VAL A 16 3.41 0.06 6.99
CA VAL A 16 2.32 0.87 6.41
C VAL A 16 2.91 2.02 5.61
N LYS A 17 2.32 2.32 4.45
CA LYS A 17 2.57 3.52 3.67
C LYS A 17 1.38 4.46 3.79
N CYS A 18 1.62 5.74 4.01
CA CYS A 18 0.57 6.76 3.94
C CYS A 18 0.44 7.27 2.50
N ILE A 19 -0.77 7.22 1.96
CA ILE A 19 -1.16 7.87 0.71
C ILE A 19 -1.02 9.37 0.91
N ARG A 20 -0.40 10.05 -0.05
CA ARG A 20 -0.14 11.48 0.02
C ARG A 20 -0.80 12.20 -1.15
N LYS A 21 -1.32 13.38 -0.87
CA LYS A 21 -1.75 14.35 -1.87
C LYS A 21 -0.73 15.47 -1.96
N ASN A 22 -0.54 16.03 -3.14
CA ASN A 22 0.20 17.27 -3.30
C ASN A 22 -0.67 18.49 -2.94
N PHE A 23 -0.12 19.69 -3.05
CA PHE A 23 -0.83 20.94 -2.75
C PHE A 23 -2.05 21.20 -3.65
N LEU A 24 -2.14 20.55 -4.82
CA LEU A 24 -3.30 20.59 -5.71
C LEU A 24 -4.36 19.54 -5.36
N GLY A 25 -4.18 18.78 -4.27
CA GLY A 25 -5.07 17.70 -3.87
C GLY A 25 -4.92 16.42 -4.71
N LEU A 26 -4.00 16.38 -5.67
CA LEU A 26 -3.76 15.20 -6.50
C LEU A 26 -2.99 14.14 -5.72
N ILE A 27 -3.45 12.88 -5.79
CA ILE A 27 -2.77 11.76 -5.14
C ILE A 27 -1.44 11.50 -5.86
N GLN A 28 -0.35 11.47 -5.09
CA GLN A 28 0.99 11.20 -5.58
C GLN A 28 1.13 9.74 -6.04
N SER A 29 2.17 9.44 -6.81
CA SER A 29 2.52 8.05 -7.14
C SER A 29 2.88 7.24 -5.90
N TYR A 30 2.55 5.95 -5.90
CA TYR A 30 2.88 4.94 -4.87
C TYR A 30 4.35 4.92 -4.47
N ASN A 31 5.24 5.24 -5.41
CA ASN A 31 6.68 5.31 -5.18
C ASN A 31 7.09 6.52 -4.32
N MET A 32 6.23 7.53 -4.20
CA MET A 32 6.44 8.71 -3.35
C MET A 32 6.02 8.48 -1.90
N TYR A 33 5.25 7.42 -1.64
CA TYR A 33 4.77 7.12 -0.30
C TYR A 33 5.91 6.56 0.55
N LYS A 34 6.18 7.22 1.68
CA LYS A 34 7.16 6.76 2.67
C LYS A 34 6.52 5.73 3.59
N ILE A 35 7.33 4.78 4.06
CA ILE A 35 6.95 3.88 5.15
C ILE A 35 6.75 4.74 6.41
N HIS A 36 5.64 4.51 7.09
CA HIS A 36 5.35 5.13 8.37
C HIS A 36 6.23 4.49 9.46
N GLN A 37 6.94 5.32 10.22
CA GLN A 37 8.01 4.88 11.15
C GLN A 37 7.65 5.02 12.63
N LYS A 38 6.49 5.60 12.96
CA LYS A 38 6.05 5.79 14.36
C LYS A 38 4.96 4.78 14.71
N ASN A 39 4.81 4.50 16.00
CA ASN A 39 3.65 3.79 16.52
C ASN A 39 2.48 4.78 16.58
N GLU A 40 1.61 4.76 15.58
CA GLU A 40 0.42 5.61 15.52
C GLU A 40 -0.77 4.85 14.92
N VAL A 41 -1.97 5.37 15.14
CA VAL A 41 -3.20 4.88 14.50
C VAL A 41 -3.52 5.78 13.31
N ILE A 42 -3.75 5.17 12.16
CA ILE A 42 -4.07 5.84 10.91
C ILE A 42 -5.46 5.39 10.46
N GLU A 43 -6.39 6.32 10.34
CA GLU A 43 -7.79 6.01 10.01
C GLU A 43 -8.05 5.92 8.51
N LYS A 44 -7.33 6.72 7.72
CA LYS A 44 -7.57 6.90 6.29
C LYS A 44 -6.26 6.97 5.54
N ASP A 45 -6.34 6.84 4.22
CA ASP A 45 -5.21 7.09 3.33
C ASP A 45 -3.97 6.25 3.71
N PHE A 46 -4.19 4.98 4.08
CA PHE A 46 -3.12 4.04 4.40
C PHE A 46 -3.09 2.87 3.41
N ILE A 47 -1.91 2.28 3.29
CA ILE A 47 -1.69 1.02 2.59
C ILE A 47 -0.84 0.14 3.50
N ILE A 48 -1.42 -0.97 3.95
CA ILE A 48 -0.66 -2.05 4.57
C ILE A 48 0.14 -2.72 3.47
N THR A 49 1.44 -2.91 3.68
CA THR A 49 2.30 -3.60 2.70
C THR A 49 2.69 -4.97 3.23
N GLY A 50 2.85 -5.97 2.35
CA GLY A 50 2.99 -7.37 2.74
C GLY A 50 4.24 -7.75 3.56
N VAL A 51 5.18 -6.83 3.78
CA VAL A 51 6.40 -7.13 4.55
C VAL A 51 6.12 -7.04 6.05
N GLY A 52 6.38 -8.14 6.75
CA GLY A 52 6.20 -8.29 8.20
C GLY A 52 4.75 -8.53 8.66
N GLY A 53 3.83 -8.71 7.71
CA GLY A 53 2.46 -9.13 7.97
C GLY A 53 1.57 -8.08 8.65
N CYS A 54 0.31 -8.47 8.80
CA CYS A 54 -0.70 -7.74 9.54
C CYS A 54 -1.59 -8.71 10.32
N VAL A 55 -2.18 -8.22 11.42
CA VAL A 55 -3.15 -8.94 12.24
C VAL A 55 -4.46 -8.18 12.17
N LEU A 56 -5.53 -8.89 11.81
CA LEU A 56 -6.87 -8.36 11.64
C LEU A 56 -7.91 -9.43 11.96
N THR A 57 -9.16 -9.02 12.07
CA THR A 57 -10.29 -9.92 12.30
C THR A 57 -11.41 -9.62 11.30
N LYS A 58 -12.29 -10.61 11.09
CA LYS A 58 -13.44 -10.47 10.17
C LYS A 58 -14.32 -9.27 10.49
N LYS A 59 -14.50 -8.92 11.78
CA LYS A 59 -15.29 -7.76 12.24
C LYS A 59 -14.74 -6.39 11.79
N MET A 60 -13.51 -6.33 11.30
CA MET A 60 -12.89 -5.10 10.77
C MET A 60 -13.30 -4.80 9.32
N PHE A 61 -14.09 -5.67 8.72
CA PHE A 61 -14.66 -5.48 7.40
C PHE A 61 -16.18 -5.37 7.48
N LYS A 62 -16.76 -4.52 6.64
CA LYS A 62 -18.20 -4.57 6.36
C LYS A 62 -18.54 -5.89 5.68
N GLN A 63 -19.71 -6.44 6.03
CA GLN A 63 -20.14 -7.76 5.59
C GLN A 63 -20.22 -7.88 4.06
N GLU A 64 -20.61 -6.81 3.38
CA GLU A 64 -20.72 -6.72 1.91
C GLU A 64 -19.39 -6.96 1.16
N TYR A 65 -18.25 -6.71 1.79
CA TYR A 65 -16.95 -6.86 1.14
C TYR A 65 -16.31 -8.24 1.33
N LEU A 66 -16.77 -9.02 2.30
CA LEU A 66 -16.12 -10.28 2.69
C LEU A 66 -16.20 -11.38 1.63
N ASN A 67 -17.24 -11.34 0.80
CA ASN A 67 -17.44 -12.32 -0.28
C ASN A 67 -17.11 -11.74 -1.66
N ASN A 68 -16.45 -10.57 -1.71
CA ASN A 68 -16.11 -9.92 -2.97
C ASN A 68 -14.88 -10.58 -3.59
N CYS A 69 -15.14 -11.47 -4.56
CA CYS A 69 -14.10 -12.17 -5.33
C CYS A 69 -13.55 -11.37 -6.53
N ASP A 70 -14.04 -10.14 -6.79
CA ASP A 70 -13.59 -9.34 -7.94
C ASP A 70 -12.11 -8.94 -7.83
N PHE A 71 -11.51 -9.06 -6.65
CA PHE A 71 -10.07 -8.88 -6.46
C PHE A 71 -9.24 -9.75 -7.41
N LEU A 72 -9.73 -10.95 -7.78
CA LEU A 72 -9.06 -11.86 -8.73
C LEU A 72 -8.94 -11.25 -10.13
N LYS A 73 -9.83 -10.33 -10.49
CA LYS A 73 -9.83 -9.62 -11.77
C LYS A 73 -9.18 -8.24 -11.66
N ILE A 74 -9.52 -7.49 -10.61
CA ILE A 74 -9.14 -6.07 -10.47
C ILE A 74 -7.71 -5.91 -9.93
N ALA A 75 -7.32 -6.73 -8.94
CA ALA A 75 -6.08 -6.59 -8.20
C ALA A 75 -5.37 -7.95 -7.93
N PRO A 76 -5.18 -8.82 -8.95
CA PRO A 76 -4.72 -10.21 -8.75
C PRO A 76 -3.34 -10.35 -8.12
N LYS A 77 -2.51 -9.30 -8.17
CA LYS A 77 -1.12 -9.30 -7.69
C LYS A 77 -0.82 -8.20 -6.65
N THR A 78 -1.86 -7.50 -6.19
CA THR A 78 -1.76 -6.39 -5.25
C THR A 78 -2.92 -6.47 -4.26
N ASP A 79 -2.99 -7.61 -3.58
CA ASP A 79 -3.90 -7.89 -2.49
C ASP A 79 -3.74 -6.88 -1.34
N ASP A 80 -2.52 -6.41 -1.13
CA ASP A 80 -2.16 -5.34 -0.18
C ASP A 80 -2.94 -4.04 -0.42
N LEU A 81 -3.07 -3.61 -1.68
CA LEU A 81 -3.90 -2.47 -2.07
C LEU A 81 -5.40 -2.74 -1.90
N TRP A 82 -5.85 -3.94 -2.27
CA TRP A 82 -7.26 -4.33 -2.19
C TRP A 82 -7.74 -4.35 -0.74
N ILE A 83 -7.05 -5.08 0.13
CA ILE A 83 -7.42 -5.22 1.53
C ILE A 83 -7.37 -3.88 2.27
N SER A 84 -6.38 -3.03 1.96
CA SER A 84 -6.29 -1.68 2.53
C SER A 84 -7.50 -0.83 2.13
N LYS A 85 -7.96 -0.92 0.87
CA LYS A 85 -9.16 -0.22 0.42
C LYS A 85 -10.40 -0.71 1.17
N LEU A 86 -10.58 -2.03 1.30
CA LEU A 86 -11.73 -2.60 2.00
C LEU A 86 -11.80 -2.17 3.47
N LEU A 87 -10.65 -2.14 4.16
CA LEU A 87 -10.55 -1.65 5.54
C LEU A 87 -10.99 -0.19 5.65
N ILE A 88 -10.47 0.68 4.76
CA ILE A 88 -10.84 2.09 4.72
C ILE A 88 -12.35 2.28 4.47
N LEU A 89 -12.92 1.55 3.50
CA LEU A 89 -14.36 1.60 3.20
C LEU A 89 -15.22 1.05 4.35
N SER A 90 -14.65 0.16 5.16
CA SER A 90 -15.29 -0.39 6.36
C SER A 90 -15.18 0.52 7.58
N GLY A 91 -14.44 1.63 7.48
CA GLY A 91 -14.19 2.54 8.60
C GLY A 91 -13.14 2.03 9.60
N SER A 92 -12.37 1.01 9.24
CA SER A 92 -11.34 0.43 10.10
C SER A 92 -10.03 1.20 10.00
N ALA A 93 -9.42 1.48 11.15
CA ALA A 93 -8.11 2.10 11.26
C ALA A 93 -6.99 1.08 11.45
N VAL A 94 -5.76 1.48 11.12
CA VAL A 94 -4.55 0.66 11.29
C VAL A 94 -3.63 1.26 12.35
N ALA A 95 -3.26 0.46 13.35
CA ALA A 95 -2.17 0.74 14.27
C ALA A 95 -0.85 0.24 13.67
N VAL A 96 0.11 1.15 13.48
CA VAL A 96 1.42 0.83 12.92
C VAL A 96 2.34 0.30 14.00
N CYS A 97 2.97 -0.86 13.77
CA CYS A 97 3.95 -1.47 14.65
C CYS A 97 5.30 -1.67 13.92
N PRO A 98 6.04 -0.59 13.62
CA PRO A 98 7.30 -0.68 12.87
C PRO A 98 8.35 -1.50 13.61
N VAL A 99 8.28 -1.62 14.93
CA VAL A 99 9.18 -2.46 15.74
C VAL A 99 9.09 -3.93 15.33
N ALA A 100 7.95 -4.40 14.82
CA ALA A 100 7.80 -5.78 14.37
C ALA A 100 8.70 -6.11 13.16
N LEU A 101 9.09 -5.11 12.35
CA LEU A 101 9.94 -5.31 11.17
C LEU A 101 11.32 -5.89 11.51
N LYS A 102 11.85 -5.61 12.71
CA LYS A 102 13.17 -6.13 13.12
C LYS A 102 13.18 -7.65 13.34
N TYR A 103 12.01 -8.26 13.43
CA TYR A 103 11.85 -9.71 13.60
C TYR A 103 11.51 -10.41 12.28
N VAL A 104 11.42 -9.67 11.18
CA VAL A 104 11.09 -10.22 9.87
C VAL A 104 12.36 -10.78 9.23
N GLN A 105 12.31 -12.04 8.84
CA GLN A 105 13.33 -12.68 8.01
C GLN A 105 12.71 -12.96 6.65
N GLU A 106 13.01 -12.09 5.68
CA GLU A 106 12.52 -12.27 4.31
C GLU A 106 13.30 -13.39 3.61
N ILE A 107 12.59 -14.34 3.00
CA ILE A 107 13.19 -15.31 2.10
C ILE A 107 13.66 -14.56 0.86
N GLN A 108 14.97 -14.50 0.66
CA GLN A 108 15.55 -13.82 -0.49
C GLN A 108 15.55 -14.74 -1.71
N ASN A 109 14.75 -14.39 -2.71
CA ASN A 109 14.81 -15.02 -4.03
C ASN A 109 15.48 -14.03 -5.01
N TYR A 110 16.68 -14.35 -5.45
CA TYR A 110 17.45 -13.48 -6.36
C TYR A 110 16.91 -13.50 -7.79
N ASN A 111 16.19 -14.55 -8.19
CA ASN A 111 15.63 -14.73 -9.52
C ASN A 111 14.10 -14.63 -9.48
N PHE A 112 13.51 -13.84 -10.39
CA PHE A 112 12.05 -13.75 -10.65
C PHE A 112 11.17 -13.25 -9.48
N ALA A 113 11.73 -12.55 -8.50
CA ALA A 113 10.91 -11.97 -7.43
C ALA A 113 9.91 -10.93 -7.99
N LEU A 114 8.66 -10.95 -7.51
CA LEU A 114 7.63 -9.97 -7.87
C LEU A 114 8.07 -8.52 -7.62
N SER A 115 8.90 -8.31 -6.60
CA SER A 115 9.51 -7.01 -6.32
C SER A 115 10.36 -6.49 -7.48
N GLN A 116 11.09 -7.36 -8.20
CA GLN A 116 11.88 -6.96 -9.36
C GLN A 116 10.99 -6.60 -10.57
N THR A 117 9.92 -7.35 -10.82
CA THR A 117 8.97 -7.04 -11.91
C THR A 117 8.13 -5.79 -11.65
N ASN A 118 7.90 -5.45 -10.36
CA ASN A 118 7.09 -4.31 -9.96
C ASN A 118 7.90 -3.01 -9.77
N THR A 119 9.23 -3.08 -9.83
CA THR A 119 10.11 -1.91 -9.64
C THR A 119 10.72 -1.51 -10.99
N THR A 120 10.69 -0.21 -11.32
CA THR A 120 11.25 0.29 -12.58
C THR A 120 12.78 0.14 -12.58
N ILE A 121 13.30 -0.85 -13.29
CA ILE A 121 14.75 -1.00 -13.52
C ILE A 121 15.16 0.00 -14.60
N ILE A 122 15.92 1.03 -14.22
CA ILE A 122 16.43 2.04 -15.16
C ILE A 122 17.77 1.55 -15.70
N ASN A 123 17.77 1.03 -16.94
CA ASN A 123 18.99 0.72 -17.68
C ASN A 123 19.56 1.99 -18.32
N GLY A 124 20.86 2.25 -18.14
CA GLY A 124 21.55 3.43 -18.67
C GLY A 124 22.70 3.95 -17.81
N GLY A 125 23.43 4.93 -18.33
CA GLY A 125 24.55 5.60 -17.64
C GLY A 125 24.11 6.41 -16.41
N LEU A 126 25.07 6.79 -15.56
CA LEU A 126 24.83 7.42 -14.25
C LEU A 126 24.00 8.73 -14.36
N ILE A 127 24.29 9.54 -15.37
CA ILE A 127 23.61 10.83 -15.64
C ILE A 127 22.16 10.58 -16.05
N TYR A 128 21.91 9.64 -16.96
CA TYR A 128 20.56 9.27 -17.38
C TYR A 128 19.73 8.75 -16.20
N LYS A 129 20.33 7.95 -15.31
CA LYS A 129 19.68 7.48 -14.07
C LYS A 129 19.31 8.64 -13.15
N LEU A 130 20.16 9.67 -13.03
CA LEU A 130 19.87 10.85 -12.22
C LEU A 130 18.72 11.68 -12.80
N PHE A 131 18.75 11.98 -14.09
CA PHE A 131 17.64 12.69 -14.76
C PHE A 131 16.33 11.92 -14.67
N SER A 132 16.36 10.61 -14.87
CA SER A 132 15.18 9.76 -14.73
C SER A 132 14.62 9.78 -13.30
N LYS A 133 15.48 9.75 -12.27
CA LYS A 133 15.05 9.93 -10.88
C LYS A 133 14.38 11.28 -10.63
N ILE A 134 14.97 12.37 -11.12
CA ILE A 134 14.41 13.73 -10.96
C ILE A 134 13.05 13.82 -11.68
N LYS A 135 13.00 13.38 -12.93
CA LYS A 135 11.77 13.32 -13.72
C LYS A 135 10.69 12.51 -13.00
N ASN A 136 11.00 11.30 -12.53
CA ASN A 136 10.06 10.46 -11.80
C ASN A 136 9.62 11.09 -10.47
N LYS A 137 10.50 11.81 -9.78
CA LYS A 137 10.14 12.54 -8.55
C LYS A 137 9.11 13.63 -8.85
N ILE A 138 9.31 14.41 -9.91
CA ILE A 138 8.39 15.48 -10.33
C ILE A 138 7.06 14.87 -10.79
N LEU A 139 7.11 13.95 -11.76
CA LEU A 139 5.93 13.28 -12.31
C LEU A 139 5.12 12.56 -11.21
N GLY A 140 5.82 11.85 -10.32
CA GLY A 140 5.20 11.16 -9.19
C GLY A 140 4.57 12.13 -8.19
N TYR A 141 5.18 13.29 -7.95
CA TYR A 141 4.62 14.32 -7.08
C TYR A 141 3.35 14.97 -7.65
N ILE A 142 3.28 15.18 -8.97
CA ILE A 142 2.10 15.75 -9.63
C ILE A 142 1.02 14.70 -9.99
N GLY A 143 1.22 13.43 -9.62
CA GLY A 143 0.19 12.39 -9.68
C GLY A 143 0.22 11.49 -10.92
N PHE A 144 1.30 11.48 -11.70
CA PHE A 144 1.47 10.50 -12.78
C PHE A 144 1.58 9.08 -12.22
N ARG A 145 0.99 8.12 -12.95
CA ARG A 145 1.03 6.70 -12.61
C ARG A 145 2.34 6.07 -13.08
N LEU A 146 3.33 6.01 -12.19
CA LEU A 146 4.68 5.54 -12.51
C LEU A 146 4.90 4.04 -12.26
N SER A 147 4.00 3.40 -11.52
CA SER A 147 4.10 1.99 -11.14
C SER A 147 2.84 1.20 -11.51
N ASN A 148 2.95 -0.13 -11.51
CA ASN A 148 1.76 -0.97 -11.62
C ASN A 148 0.79 -0.76 -10.44
N ASN A 149 1.33 -0.52 -9.24
CA ASN A 149 0.53 -0.22 -8.05
C ASN A 149 -0.32 1.03 -8.22
N ASP A 150 0.18 2.06 -8.91
CA ASP A 150 -0.62 3.24 -9.25
C ASP A 150 -1.80 2.92 -10.16
N LYS A 151 -1.55 2.10 -11.18
CA LYS A 151 -2.59 1.66 -12.13
C LYS A 151 -3.65 0.82 -11.44
N VAL A 152 -3.24 -0.14 -10.62
CA VAL A 152 -4.17 -1.02 -9.91
C VAL A 152 -4.95 -0.24 -8.84
N ARG A 153 -4.31 0.62 -8.04
CA ARG A 153 -5.03 1.49 -7.09
C ARG A 153 -6.11 2.30 -7.78
N ALA A 154 -5.81 2.89 -8.94
CA ALA A 154 -6.80 3.64 -9.70
C ALA A 154 -7.97 2.76 -10.18
N LYS A 155 -7.72 1.51 -10.61
CA LYS A 155 -8.78 0.56 -10.96
C LYS A 155 -9.66 0.22 -9.76
N ILE A 156 -9.03 -0.04 -8.61
CA ILE A 156 -9.73 -0.29 -7.33
C ILE A 156 -10.61 0.91 -6.96
N ASP A 157 -10.05 2.12 -7.02
CA ASP A 157 -10.78 3.34 -6.71
C ASP A 157 -11.98 3.56 -7.64
N THR A 158 -11.83 3.31 -8.95
CA THR A 158 -12.93 3.36 -9.91
C THR A 158 -14.01 2.31 -9.60
N TYR A 159 -13.60 1.05 -9.40
CA TYR A 159 -14.53 -0.04 -9.10
C TYR A 159 -15.42 0.25 -7.89
N PHE A 160 -14.84 0.71 -6.78
CA PHE A 160 -15.63 1.04 -5.58
C PHE A 160 -16.36 2.37 -5.65
N LYS A 161 -16.01 3.26 -6.58
CA LYS A 161 -16.77 4.49 -6.83
C LYS A 161 -18.05 4.19 -7.61
N GLU A 162 -18.06 3.18 -8.47
CA GLU A 162 -19.22 2.75 -9.25
C GLU A 162 -20.22 1.91 -8.43
N MET A 163 -19.81 1.39 -7.27
CA MET A 163 -20.67 0.63 -6.35
C MET A 163 -21.44 1.48 -5.32
N LEU A 164 -21.07 2.77 -5.16
CA LEU A 164 -21.66 3.72 -4.22
C LEU A 164 -22.64 4.67 -4.92
#